data_AF-A0A968HPS3-F1
#
_entry.id   AF-A0A968HPS3-F1
#
_cell.length_a   1.000
_cell.length_b   1.000
_cell.length_c   1.000
_cell.angle_alpha   90.00
_cell.angle_beta   90.00
_cell.angle_gamma   90.00
#
_symmetry.space_group_name_H-M   'P 1'
#
loop_
_entity.id
_entity.type
_entity.pdbx_description
1 polymer ?
#
loop_
_entity_poly.entity_id
_entity_poly.type
_entity_poly.pdbx_seq_one_letter_code
_entity_poly.pdbx_strand_id
1 'polypeptide(L)'
;MREIVDKRLSPAEQEALFGSAHRERIDRLIDRSGGYPRELIKFLREAVELEHPLSEHAFELLLADRAGHYCRLVPDDAIPLLRDIHNTQPRLRLPRSNADTAELTDMLLANNLLMLYQNHDEWTDVNPAIVSLLDAEPDDA
;
A
#
# COMPACT_ATOMS: atom_id res chain seq x y z
N MET A 1 13.12 -0.24 -5.70
CA MET A 1 12.15 0.87 -5.50
C MET A 1 12.84 2.22 -5.33
N ARG A 2 13.79 2.37 -4.40
CA ARG A 2 14.54 3.63 -4.21
C ARG A 2 15.18 4.18 -5.49
N GLU A 3 15.78 3.30 -6.31
CA GLU A 3 16.33 3.67 -7.62
C GLU A 3 15.32 4.35 -8.56
N ILE A 4 14.02 4.02 -8.45
CA ILE A 4 12.97 4.66 -9.26
C ILE A 4 12.80 6.13 -8.84
N VAL A 5 12.87 6.41 -7.54
CA VAL A 5 12.83 7.77 -7.01
C VAL A 5 14.07 8.54 -7.46
N ASP A 6 15.25 7.93 -7.31
CA ASP A 6 16.52 8.56 -7.67
C ASP A 6 16.65 8.87 -9.18
N LYS A 7 15.99 8.09 -10.04
CA LYS A 7 15.90 8.35 -11.49
C LYS A 7 14.95 9.49 -11.86
N ARG A 8 14.07 9.92 -10.94
CA ARG A 8 13.03 10.92 -11.20
C ARG A 8 13.27 12.23 -10.48
N LEU A 9 13.89 12.17 -9.30
CA LEU A 9 14.18 13.31 -8.44
C LEU A 9 15.64 13.23 -8.02
N SER A 10 16.41 14.26 -8.34
CA SER A 10 17.76 14.45 -7.81
C SER A 10 17.71 14.59 -6.28
N PRO A 11 18.83 14.33 -5.57
CA PRO A 11 18.88 14.49 -4.12
C PRO A 11 18.43 15.89 -3.63
N ALA A 12 18.74 16.94 -4.39
CA ALA A 12 18.32 18.31 -4.07
C ALA A 12 16.79 18.48 -4.22
N GLU A 13 16.17 17.88 -5.23
CA GLU A 13 14.71 17.89 -5.40
C GLU A 13 14.02 17.06 -4.33
N GLN A 14 14.61 15.92 -3.94
CA GLN A 14 14.08 15.10 -2.83
C GLN A 14 14.06 15.90 -1.52
N GLU A 15 15.14 16.62 -1.20
CA GLU A 15 15.20 17.48 -0.01
C GLU A 15 14.28 18.69 -0.12
N ALA A 16 14.15 19.29 -1.31
CA ALA A 16 13.24 20.42 -1.53
C ALA A 16 11.76 20.04 -1.35
N LEU A 17 11.37 18.85 -1.83
CA LEU A 17 10.01 18.34 -1.72
C LEU A 17 9.72 17.83 -0.31
N PHE A 18 10.58 16.98 0.25
CA PHE A 18 10.28 16.24 1.48
C PHE A 18 11.01 16.77 2.73
N GLY A 19 11.82 17.82 2.60
CA GLY A 19 12.58 18.43 3.69
C GLY A 19 13.77 17.60 4.16
N SER A 20 14.28 17.91 5.34
CA SER A 20 15.43 17.22 5.95
C SER A 20 15.17 15.73 6.20
N ALA A 21 13.91 15.34 6.40
CA ALA A 21 13.47 13.95 6.57
C ALA A 21 13.20 13.20 5.25
N HIS A 22 13.65 13.73 4.10
CA HIS A 22 13.33 13.16 2.78
C HIS A 22 13.58 11.67 2.64
N ARG A 23 14.68 11.14 3.21
CA ARG A 23 15.02 9.72 3.09
C ARG A 23 14.00 8.81 3.75
N GLU A 24 13.59 9.16 4.97
CA GLU A 24 12.60 8.43 5.76
C GLU A 24 11.23 8.53 5.10
N ARG A 25 10.83 9.73 4.67
CA ARG A 25 9.55 9.92 3.97
C ARG A 25 9.49 9.12 2.67
N ILE A 26 10.58 9.07 1.91
CA ILE A 26 10.66 8.23 0.71
C ILE A 26 10.53 6.74 1.05
N ASP A 27 11.16 6.25 2.12
CA ASP A 27 10.97 4.85 2.56
C ASP A 27 9.51 4.58 2.93
N ARG A 28 8.88 5.49 3.66
CA ARG A 28 7.45 5.38 4.00
C ARG A 28 6.56 5.35 2.75
N LEU A 29 6.85 6.16 1.72
CA LEU A 29 6.14 6.10 0.44
C LEU A 29 6.36 4.76 -0.29
N ILE A 30 7.58 4.22 -0.25
CA ILE A 30 7.90 2.91 -0.84
C ILE A 30 7.12 1.81 -0.13
N ASP A 31 7.11 1.79 1.20
CA ASP A 31 6.39 0.80 1.98
C ASP A 31 4.89 0.89 1.72
N ARG A 32 4.33 2.10 1.73
CA ARG A 32 2.90 2.34 1.46
C ARG A 32 2.50 2.08 0.01
N SER A 33 3.45 2.10 -0.92
CA SER A 33 3.20 1.69 -2.30
C SER A 33 3.01 0.19 -2.48
N GLY A 34 3.26 -0.63 -1.44
CA GLY A 34 3.21 -2.08 -1.54
C GLY A 34 4.15 -2.61 -2.62
N GLY A 35 5.30 -1.97 -2.83
CA GLY A 35 6.23 -2.36 -3.89
C GLY A 35 5.74 -2.11 -5.33
N TYR A 36 4.59 -1.48 -5.56
CA TYR A 36 4.08 -1.16 -6.90
C TYR A 36 4.68 0.15 -7.43
N PRO A 37 5.51 0.13 -8.50
CA PRO A 37 6.11 1.34 -9.06
C PRO A 37 5.09 2.41 -9.45
N ARG A 38 3.94 2.00 -9.97
CA ARG A 38 2.88 2.93 -10.39
C ARG A 38 2.30 3.70 -9.21
N GLU A 39 2.12 3.05 -8.07
CA GLU A 39 1.61 3.70 -6.86
C GLU A 39 2.65 4.65 -6.27
N LEU A 40 3.92 4.24 -6.24
CA LEU A 40 5.01 5.14 -5.84
C LEU A 40 5.04 6.40 -6.73
N ILE A 41 4.91 6.26 -8.05
CA ILE A 41 4.88 7.42 -8.96
C ILE A 41 3.65 8.32 -8.71
N LYS A 42 2.50 7.74 -8.36
CA LYS A 42 1.31 8.52 -7.99
C LYS A 42 1.56 9.34 -6.72
N PHE A 43 2.13 8.73 -5.67
CA PHE A 43 2.53 9.45 -4.46
C PHE A 43 3.49 10.59 -4.76
N LEU A 44 4.52 10.36 -5.59
CA LEU A 44 5.47 11.41 -5.94
C LEU A 44 4.80 12.56 -6.72
N ARG A 45 3.88 12.25 -7.64
CA ARG A 45 3.15 13.28 -8.39
C ARG A 45 2.27 14.13 -7.49
N GLU A 46 1.52 13.50 -6.58
CA GLU A 46 0.68 14.22 -5.63
C GLU A 46 1.51 15.04 -4.65
N ALA A 47 2.65 14.51 -4.18
CA ALA A 47 3.57 15.27 -3.36
C ALA A 47 4.00 16.57 -4.08
N VAL A 48 4.36 16.52 -5.37
CA VAL A 48 4.74 17.71 -6.16
C VAL A 48 3.62 18.76 -6.24
N GLU A 49 2.35 18.37 -6.16
CA GLU A 49 1.19 19.27 -6.22
C GLU A 49 0.88 19.95 -4.87
N LEU A 50 1.50 19.51 -3.76
CA LEU A 50 1.31 20.05 -2.41
C LEU A 50 2.30 21.17 -2.08
N GLU A 51 2.30 21.64 -0.83
CA GLU A 51 3.27 22.62 -0.35
C GLU A 51 4.69 22.03 -0.22
N HIS A 52 5.70 22.90 -0.35
CA HIS A 52 7.12 22.51 -0.35
C HIS A 52 7.97 23.35 0.62
N PRO A 53 8.79 22.71 1.47
CA PRO A 53 8.81 21.27 1.74
C PRO A 53 7.50 20.81 2.38
N LEU A 54 7.07 19.58 2.10
CA LEU A 54 5.84 19.02 2.66
C LEU A 54 5.86 19.12 4.19
N SER A 55 4.79 19.64 4.77
CA SER A 55 4.60 19.56 6.21
C SER A 55 4.39 18.10 6.64
N GLU A 56 4.70 17.75 7.90
CA GLU A 56 4.38 16.41 8.41
C GLU A 56 2.88 16.12 8.30
N HIS A 57 2.05 17.14 8.57
CA HIS A 57 0.62 17.03 8.44
C HIS A 57 0.17 16.70 7.01
N ALA A 58 0.66 17.42 5.99
CA ALA A 58 0.31 17.12 4.60
C ALA A 58 0.88 15.77 4.14
N PHE A 59 2.04 15.37 4.65
CA PHE A 59 2.60 14.04 4.37
C PHE A 59 1.70 12.91 4.92
N GLU A 60 1.23 13.03 6.17
CA GLU A 60 0.27 12.06 6.72
C GLU A 60 -1.05 12.07 5.97
N LEU A 61 -1.56 13.24 5.57
CA LEU A 61 -2.78 13.34 4.77
C LEU A 61 -2.63 12.67 3.40
N LEU A 62 -1.48 12.84 2.73
CA LEU A 62 -1.16 12.16 1.48
C LEU A 62 -1.21 10.63 1.64
N LEU A 63 -0.63 10.10 2.72
CA LEU A 63 -0.66 8.67 3.02
C LEU A 63 -2.09 8.19 3.33
N ALA A 64 -2.83 8.96 4.13
CA ALA A 64 -4.18 8.63 4.56
C ALA A 64 -5.20 8.66 3.41
N ASP A 65 -5.10 9.64 2.49
CA ASP A 65 -6.01 9.72 1.34
C ASP A 65 -5.87 8.48 0.45
N ARG A 66 -4.62 8.03 0.22
CA ARG A 66 -4.35 6.82 -0.54
C ARG A 66 -4.81 5.56 0.17
N ALA A 67 -4.55 5.44 1.47
CA ALA A 67 -5.10 4.34 2.27
C ALA A 67 -6.64 4.31 2.17
N GLY A 68 -7.30 5.46 2.33
CA GLY A 68 -8.74 5.60 2.20
C GLY A 68 -9.28 5.20 0.82
N HIS A 69 -8.55 5.50 -0.26
CA HIS A 69 -8.90 5.02 -1.59
C HIS A 69 -8.91 3.49 -1.68
N TYR A 70 -7.89 2.82 -1.14
CA TYR A 70 -7.83 1.37 -1.11
C TYR A 70 -8.90 0.76 -0.20
N CYS A 71 -9.12 1.31 0.99
CA CYS A 71 -10.16 0.82 1.91
C CYS A 71 -11.55 0.85 1.27
N ARG A 72 -11.87 1.86 0.45
CA ARG A 72 -13.15 1.93 -0.29
C ARG A 72 -13.32 0.85 -1.36
N LEU A 73 -12.23 0.18 -1.77
CA LEU A 73 -12.27 -0.91 -2.73
C LEU A 73 -12.41 -2.28 -2.04
N VAL A 74 -12.28 -2.35 -0.71
CA VAL A 74 -12.41 -3.59 0.05
C VAL A 74 -13.89 -3.90 0.25
N PRO A 75 -14.41 -5.02 -0.30
CA PRO A 75 -15.75 -5.48 0.03
C PRO A 75 -15.85 -5.98 1.46
N ASP A 76 -17.02 -5.82 2.10
CA ASP A 76 -17.24 -6.25 3.48
C ASP A 76 -17.05 -7.76 3.66
N ASP A 77 -17.46 -8.56 2.67
CA ASP A 77 -17.29 -10.02 2.67
C ASP A 77 -15.83 -10.46 2.46
N ALA A 78 -14.96 -9.56 2.02
CA ALA A 78 -13.52 -9.81 1.89
C ALA A 78 -12.75 -9.62 3.20
N ILE A 79 -13.26 -8.83 4.14
CA ILE A 79 -12.55 -8.46 5.38
C ILE A 79 -12.10 -9.70 6.18
N PRO A 80 -12.93 -10.75 6.39
CA PRO A 80 -12.48 -11.94 7.12
C PRO A 80 -11.29 -12.65 6.46
N LEU A 81 -11.30 -12.77 5.12
CA LEU A 81 -10.21 -13.39 4.37
C LEU A 81 -8.94 -12.54 4.44
N LEU A 82 -9.05 -11.23 4.26
CA LEU A 82 -7.92 -10.31 4.33
C LEU A 82 -7.29 -10.31 5.73
N ARG A 83 -8.11 -10.34 6.79
CA ARG A 83 -7.64 -10.44 8.17
C ARG A 83 -6.95 -11.78 8.43
N ASP A 84 -7.47 -12.88 7.90
CA ASP A 84 -6.84 -14.20 8.01
C ASP A 84 -5.46 -14.23 7.33
N ILE A 85 -5.36 -13.67 6.12
CA ILE A 85 -4.07 -13.52 5.40
C ILE A 85 -3.09 -12.66 6.20
N HIS A 86 -3.55 -11.51 6.70
CA HIS A 86 -2.72 -10.59 7.48
C HIS A 86 -2.19 -11.23 8.76
N ASN A 87 -3.01 -11.99 9.48
CA ASN A 87 -2.62 -12.66 10.72
C ASN A 87 -1.77 -13.92 10.48
N THR A 88 -1.85 -14.54 9.31
CA THR A 88 -1.18 -15.82 8.99
C THR A 88 0.14 -15.63 8.22
N GLN A 89 0.85 -14.52 8.47
CA GLN A 89 2.12 -14.24 7.81
C GLN A 89 3.21 -15.29 8.13
N PRO A 90 4.09 -15.64 7.16
CA PRO A 90 4.16 -15.14 5.78
C PRO A 90 3.67 -16.15 4.72
N ARG A 91 2.70 -17.03 5.01
CA ARG A 91 2.58 -18.30 4.26
C ARG A 91 1.17 -18.77 3.93
N LEU A 92 0.21 -17.88 3.67
CA LEU A 92 -1.04 -18.36 3.10
C LEU A 92 -0.91 -18.58 1.59
N ARG A 93 -1.00 -19.84 1.16
CA ARG A 93 -1.36 -20.15 -0.23
C ARG A 93 -2.85 -19.88 -0.38
N LEU A 94 -3.21 -19.05 -1.36
CA LEU A 94 -4.60 -18.72 -1.62
C LEU A 94 -5.44 -19.99 -1.82
N PRO A 95 -6.50 -20.20 -1.02
CA PRO A 95 -7.37 -21.35 -1.19
C PRO A 95 -8.18 -21.18 -2.49
N ARG A 96 -7.69 -21.73 -3.60
CA ARG A 96 -8.40 -21.75 -4.90
C ARG A 96 -9.50 -22.83 -4.97
N SER A 97 -10.03 -23.26 -3.82
CA SER A 97 -10.77 -24.52 -3.70
C SER A 97 -12.27 -24.40 -4.00
N ASN A 98 -12.83 -23.20 -4.09
CA ASN A 98 -14.22 -22.94 -4.47
C ASN A 98 -14.28 -21.79 -5.51
N ALA A 99 -15.39 -21.66 -6.26
CA ALA A 99 -15.52 -20.66 -7.31
C ALA A 99 -15.63 -19.23 -6.75
N ASP A 100 -16.38 -19.05 -5.66
CA ASP A 100 -16.66 -17.74 -5.07
C ASP A 100 -15.40 -17.10 -4.44
N THR A 101 -14.55 -17.89 -3.77
CA THR A 101 -13.26 -17.43 -3.24
C THR A 101 -12.25 -17.18 -4.36
N ALA A 102 -12.34 -17.88 -5.50
CA ALA A 102 -11.51 -17.58 -6.66
C ALA A 102 -11.85 -16.21 -7.27
N GLU A 103 -13.14 -15.92 -7.48
CA GLU A 103 -13.59 -14.62 -8.00
C GLU A 103 -13.23 -13.47 -7.05
N LEU A 104 -13.47 -13.65 -5.75
CA LEU A 104 -13.08 -12.69 -4.73
C LEU A 104 -11.56 -12.43 -4.74
N THR A 105 -10.76 -13.50 -4.80
CA THR A 105 -9.29 -13.40 -4.84
C THR A 105 -8.81 -12.68 -6.09
N ASP A 106 -9.37 -13.00 -7.26
CA ASP A 106 -9.02 -12.36 -8.53
C ASP A 106 -9.34 -10.86 -8.48
N MET A 107 -10.49 -10.47 -7.91
CA MET A 107 -10.86 -9.08 -7.70
C MET A 107 -9.89 -8.37 -6.74
N LEU A 108 -9.51 -8.99 -5.63
CA LEU A 108 -8.56 -8.43 -4.68
C LEU A 108 -7.16 -8.23 -5.30
N LEU A 109 -6.71 -9.18 -6.13
CA LEU A 109 -5.45 -9.07 -6.89
C LEU A 109 -5.54 -7.97 -7.96
N ALA A 110 -6.64 -7.90 -8.71
CA ALA A 110 -6.84 -6.90 -9.77
C ALA A 110 -6.84 -5.46 -9.22
N ASN A 111 -7.31 -5.28 -7.99
CA ASN A 111 -7.33 -3.99 -7.30
C ASN A 111 -6.05 -3.70 -6.48
N ASN A 112 -5.03 -4.58 -6.55
CA ASN A 112 -3.80 -4.50 -5.75
C ASN A 112 -4.07 -4.47 -4.22
N LEU A 113 -5.14 -5.12 -3.76
CA LEU A 113 -5.44 -5.30 -2.33
C LEU A 113 -4.69 -6.52 -1.76
N LEU A 114 -4.37 -7.48 -2.62
CA LEU A 114 -3.47 -8.59 -2.34
C LEU A 114 -2.21 -8.51 -3.19
N MET A 115 -1.12 -8.97 -2.62
CA MET A 115 0.19 -9.07 -3.25
C MET A 115 0.58 -10.54 -3.38
N LEU A 116 0.91 -10.97 -4.61
CA LEU A 116 1.39 -12.32 -4.86
C LEU A 116 2.90 -12.34 -5.05
N TYR A 117 3.60 -13.10 -4.20
CA TYR A 117 5.04 -13.29 -4.27
C TYR A 117 5.35 -14.69 -4.80
N GLN A 118 6.24 -14.77 -5.80
CA GLN A 118 6.66 -16.01 -6.44
C GLN A 118 8.16 -16.27 -6.22
N ASN A 119 8.57 -16.36 -4.95
CA ASN A 119 9.96 -16.63 -4.58
C ASN A 119 10.11 -18.07 -4.11
N HIS A 120 10.36 -19.01 -5.03
CA HIS A 120 10.44 -20.46 -4.81
C HIS A 120 9.15 -21.13 -4.30
N ASP A 121 8.39 -20.46 -3.43
CA ASP A 121 7.05 -20.78 -2.98
C ASP A 121 6.11 -19.59 -3.27
N GLU A 122 4.88 -19.89 -3.69
CA GLU A 122 3.81 -18.90 -3.85
C GLU A 122 3.25 -18.55 -2.46
N TRP A 123 3.32 -17.28 -2.09
CA TRP A 123 2.71 -16.76 -0.87
C TRP A 123 2.09 -15.38 -1.13
N THR A 124 1.12 -15.02 -0.30
CA THR A 124 0.33 -13.81 -0.46
C THR A 124 0.41 -12.95 0.78
N ASP A 125 0.36 -11.63 0.60
CA ASP A 125 0.25 -10.65 1.66
C ASP A 125 -0.82 -9.61 1.32
N VAL A 126 -1.29 -8.88 2.33
CA VAL A 126 -2.20 -7.75 2.16
C VAL A 126 -1.43 -6.48 1.79
N ASN A 127 -2.06 -5.60 1.03
CA ASN A 127 -1.47 -4.29 0.74
C ASN A 127 -1.30 -3.49 2.05
N PRO A 128 -0.11 -2.90 2.33
CA PRO A 128 0.12 -2.07 3.52
C PRO A 128 -0.82 -0.87 3.68
N ALA A 129 -1.46 -0.43 2.59
CA ALA A 129 -2.45 0.64 2.60
C ALA A 129 -3.75 0.26 3.35
N ILE A 130 -4.07 -1.04 3.48
CA ILE A 130 -5.31 -1.51 4.12
C ILE A 130 -5.09 -2.16 5.49
N VAL A 131 -3.85 -2.28 5.96
CA VAL A 131 -3.55 -2.95 7.25
C VAL A 131 -4.30 -2.31 8.42
N SER A 132 -4.36 -0.98 8.48
CA SER A 132 -5.10 -0.27 9.53
C SER A 132 -6.60 -0.56 9.55
N LEU A 133 -7.20 -0.92 8.41
CA LEU A 133 -8.60 -1.36 8.34
C LEU A 133 -8.77 -2.76 8.98
N LEU A 134 -7.76 -3.62 8.84
CA LEU A 134 -7.81 -4.99 9.34
C LEU A 134 -7.55 -5.06 10.85
N ASP A 135 -6.70 -4.17 11.35
CA ASP A 135 -6.35 -3.99 12.76
C ASP A 135 -7.45 -3.31 13.58
N ALA A 136 -8.37 -2.59 12.94
CA ALA A 136 -9.51 -1.99 13.64
C ALA A 136 -10.41 -3.09 14.22
N GLU A 137 -10.68 -3.03 15.53
CA GLU A 137 -11.64 -3.92 16.17
C GLU A 137 -13.05 -3.65 15.60
N PRO A 138 -13.90 -4.69 15.44
CA PRO A 138 -15.20 -4.56 14.78
C PRO A 138 -16.25 -3.69 15.50
N ASP A 139 -15.87 -2.89 16.51
CA ASP A 139 -16.80 -2.12 17.37
C ASP A 139 -16.67 -0.58 17.27
N ASP A 140 -15.83 -0.04 16.38
CA ASP A 140 -15.69 1.42 16.18
C ASP A 140 -16.31 1.92 14.85
N ALA A 141 -17.47 1.38 14.45
CA ALA A 141 -18.26 1.85 13.30
C ALA A 141 -19.72 2.21 13.68
#